data_AF-A0A967P3D4-F1
#
_entry.id   AF-A0A967P3D4-F1
#
_cell.length_a   1.000
_cell.length_b   1.000
_cell.length_c   1.000
_cell.angle_alpha   90.00
_cell.angle_beta   90.00
_cell.angle_gamma   90.00
#
_symmetry.space_group_name_H-M   'P 1'
#
loop_
_entity.id
_entity.type
_entity.pdbx_description
1 polymer ?
#
loop_
_entity_poly.entity_id
_entity_poly.type
_entity_poly.pdbx_seq_one_letter_code
_entity_poly.pdbx_strand_id
1 'polypeptide(L)'
;MLRKRYRSLHFRFEHYTHNDVVTAFLNAFTGAYDPHSSYLSPDDLENFNISMRLSLEGIGATLRWEDGYTVISSIIPGGAAAREGTLQPEDKIIAVAEGDGGT
;
A
#
# COMPACT_ATOMS: atom_id res chain seq x y z
N MET A 1 20.34 10.42 -9.25
CA MET A 1 18.88 10.62 -9.34
C MET A 1 18.23 9.82 -10.48
N LEU A 2 18.56 10.07 -11.76
CA LEU A 2 17.87 9.44 -12.91
C LEU A 2 17.95 7.90 -12.93
N ARG A 3 19.13 7.34 -12.69
CA ARG A 3 19.35 5.88 -12.70
C ARG A 3 18.55 5.14 -11.62
N LYS A 4 18.34 5.75 -10.45
CA LYS A 4 17.51 5.20 -9.37
C LYS A 4 16.04 5.15 -9.79
N ARG A 5 15.51 6.24 -10.36
CA ARG A 5 14.11 6.31 -10.84
C ARG A 5 13.80 5.25 -11.89
N TYR A 6 14.67 5.07 -12.88
CA TYR A 6 14.50 4.02 -13.90
C TYR A 6 14.48 2.62 -13.29
N ARG A 7 15.34 2.35 -12.29
CA ARG A 7 15.34 1.08 -11.57
C ARG A 7 14.03 0.85 -10.81
N SER A 8 13.52 1.86 -10.11
CA SER A 8 12.23 1.76 -9.40
C SER A 8 11.07 1.54 -10.38
N LEU A 9 11.09 2.20 -11.54
CA LEU A 9 10.08 2.02 -12.57
C LEU A 9 10.11 0.60 -13.15
N HIS A 10 11.30 0.08 -13.46
CA HIS A 10 11.50 -1.30 -13.91
C HIS A 10 10.96 -2.30 -12.89
N PHE A 11 11.34 -2.13 -11.63
CA PHE A 11 10.87 -2.97 -10.54
C PHE A 11 9.33 -2.96 -10.42
N ARG A 12 8.70 -1.79 -10.56
CA ARG A 12 7.23 -1.70 -10.60
C ARG A 12 6.66 -2.46 -11.78
N PHE A 13 7.24 -2.33 -12.98
CA PHE A 13 6.80 -3.07 -14.17
C PHE A 13 6.91 -4.59 -14.01
N GLU A 14 7.96 -5.09 -13.35
CA GLU A 14 8.11 -6.52 -13.05
C GLU A 14 7.04 -7.06 -12.10
N HIS A 15 6.47 -6.21 -11.24
CA HIS A 15 5.45 -6.59 -10.26
C HIS A 15 4.02 -6.37 -10.75
N TYR A 16 3.80 -6.07 -12.04
CA TYR A 16 2.45 -5.98 -12.58
C TYR A 16 1.77 -7.34 -12.57
N THR A 17 0.59 -7.37 -11.95
CA THR A 17 -0.28 -8.53 -11.96
C THR A 17 -1.25 -8.46 -13.14
N HIS A 18 -1.90 -9.58 -13.44
CA HIS A 18 -2.95 -9.61 -14.47
C HIS A 18 -4.13 -8.70 -14.12
N ASN A 19 -4.45 -8.58 -12.82
CA ASN A 19 -5.52 -7.71 -12.34
C ASN A 19 -5.20 -6.24 -12.62
N ASP A 20 -3.95 -5.80 -12.49
CA ASP A 20 -3.55 -4.42 -12.79
C ASP A 20 -3.82 -4.05 -14.24
N VAL A 21 -3.60 -4.98 -15.17
CA VAL A 21 -3.86 -4.77 -16.60
C VAL A 21 -5.36 -4.65 -16.86
N VAL A 22 -6.17 -5.53 -16.25
CA VAL A 22 -7.64 -5.49 -16.37
C VAL A 22 -8.18 -4.19 -15.78
N THR A 23 -7.72 -3.80 -14.60
CA THR A 23 -8.10 -2.55 -13.94
C THR A 23 -7.77 -1.33 -14.80
N ALA A 24 -6.58 -1.29 -15.41
CA ALA A 24 -6.19 -0.22 -16.31
C ALA A 24 -7.11 -0.13 -17.55
N PHE A 25 -7.43 -1.28 -18.17
CA PHE A 25 -8.33 -1.33 -19.32
C PHE A 25 -9.75 -0.88 -18.97
N LEU A 26 -10.32 -1.43 -17.89
CA LEU A 26 -11.68 -1.10 -17.47
C LEU A 26 -11.80 0.36 -17.05
N ASN A 27 -10.81 0.92 -16.35
CA ASN A 27 -10.82 2.34 -16.01
C ASN A 27 -10.71 3.26 -17.24
N ALA A 28 -9.94 2.86 -18.26
CA ALA A 28 -9.90 3.61 -19.52
C ALA A 28 -11.26 3.56 -20.25
N PHE A 29 -11.92 2.39 -20.23
CA PHE A 29 -13.24 2.22 -20.82
C PHE A 29 -14.33 3.02 -20.09
N THR A 30 -14.38 2.94 -18.76
CA THR A 30 -15.37 3.67 -17.96
C THR A 30 -15.12 5.17 -18.02
N GLY A 31 -13.86 5.62 -17.99
CA GLY A 31 -13.51 7.03 -18.11
C GLY A 31 -13.82 7.65 -19.48
N ALA A 32 -13.86 6.84 -20.54
CA ALA A 32 -14.33 7.28 -21.85
C ALA A 32 -15.86 7.46 -21.92
N TYR A 33 -16.59 6.76 -21.06
CA TYR A 33 -18.06 6.82 -21.01
C TYR A 33 -18.54 7.94 -20.07
N ASP A 34 -17.98 8.03 -18.87
CA ASP A 34 -18.30 9.04 -17.86
C ASP A 34 -17.13 9.23 -16.88
N PRO A 35 -16.67 10.47 -16.61
CA PRO A 35 -15.57 10.74 -15.67
C PRO A 35 -15.86 10.29 -14.22
N HIS A 36 -17.11 10.00 -13.85
CA HIS A 36 -17.47 9.57 -12.50
C HIS A 36 -17.62 8.06 -12.33
N SER A 37 -17.42 7.29 -13.41
CA SER A 37 -17.48 5.83 -13.38
C SER A 37 -16.07 5.26 -13.41
N SER A 38 -15.70 4.49 -12.39
CA SER A 38 -14.40 3.84 -12.29
C SER A 38 -14.55 2.41 -11.82
N TYR A 39 -13.69 1.52 -12.33
CA TYR A 39 -13.59 0.15 -11.87
C TYR A 39 -12.61 0.07 -10.70
N LEU A 40 -13.07 -0.51 -9.59
CA LEU A 40 -12.26 -0.76 -8.41
C LEU A 40 -11.90 -2.24 -8.36
N SER A 41 -10.59 -2.54 -8.28
CA SER A 41 -10.14 -3.88 -7.93
C SER A 41 -10.57 -4.24 -6.50
N PRO A 42 -10.56 -5.53 -6.09
CA PRO A 42 -10.88 -5.91 -4.71
C PRO A 42 -10.06 -5.14 -3.67
N ASP A 43 -8.76 -4.95 -3.94
CA ASP A 43 -7.84 -4.22 -3.08
C ASP A 43 -8.18 -2.71 -3.04
N ASP A 44 -8.50 -2.11 -4.19
CA ASP A 44 -8.92 -0.70 -4.25
C ASP A 44 -10.26 -0.47 -3.55
N LEU A 45 -11.19 -1.42 -3.67
CA LEU A 45 -12.49 -1.37 -3.03
C LEU A 45 -12.35 -1.48 -1.50
N GLU A 46 -11.47 -2.34 -1.02
CA GLU A 46 -11.15 -2.41 0.41
C GLU A 46 -10.57 -1.09 0.92
N ASN A 47 -9.57 -0.54 0.23
CA ASN A 47 -8.99 0.76 0.56
C ASN A 47 -10.03 1.88 0.56
N PHE A 48 -10.95 1.87 -0.41
CA PHE A 48 -12.06 2.81 -0.45
C PHE A 48 -12.97 2.64 0.76
N ASN A 49 -13.37 1.41 1.10
CA ASN A 49 -14.21 1.12 2.26
C ASN A 49 -13.56 1.55 3.58
N ILE A 50 -12.25 1.32 3.73
CA ILE A 50 -11.47 1.80 4.88
C ILE A 50 -11.58 3.32 4.99
N SER A 51 -11.38 4.03 3.87
CA SER A 51 -11.46 5.49 3.83
C SER A 51 -12.86 6.01 4.19
N MET A 52 -13.91 5.31 3.76
CA MET A 52 -15.31 5.66 4.05
C MET A 52 -15.69 5.37 5.50
N ARG A 53 -15.17 4.29 6.08
CA ARG A 53 -15.41 3.95 7.49
C ARG A 53 -14.61 4.80 8.47
N LEU A 54 -13.66 5.61 7.97
CA LEU A 54 -12.72 6.42 8.77
C LEU A 54 -12.00 5.58 9.85
N SER A 55 -11.93 4.27 9.64
CA SER A 55 -11.43 3.30 10.59
C SER A 55 -10.62 2.29 9.80
N LEU A 56 -9.30 2.37 9.98
CA LEU A 56 -8.36 1.38 9.50
C LEU A 56 -7.98 0.52 10.70
N GLU A 57 -8.28 -0.77 10.61
CA GLU A 57 -7.69 -1.75 11.52
C GLU A 57 -6.28 -2.08 11.02
N GLY A 58 -5.29 -1.89 11.87
CA GLY A 58 -3.89 -2.10 11.51
C GLY A 58 -2.94 -1.67 12.62
N ILE A 59 -1.65 -1.70 12.33
CA ILE A 59 -0.59 -1.41 13.32
C ILE A 59 -0.56 0.06 13.76
N GLY A 60 -1.23 0.99 13.06
CA GLY A 60 -1.23 2.41 13.40
C GLY A 60 0.09 3.13 13.07
N ALA A 61 0.71 2.79 11.94
CA ALA A 61 1.91 3.43 11.44
C ALA A 61 1.80 3.68 9.92
N THR A 62 2.38 4.79 9.45
CA THR A 62 2.48 5.12 8.03
C THR A 62 3.77 4.52 7.47
N LEU A 63 3.63 3.63 6.50
CA LEU A 63 4.75 2.95 5.86
C LEU A 63 5.13 3.64 4.55
N ARG A 64 6.42 3.63 4.24
CA ARG A 64 6.97 4.16 2.99
C ARG A 64 7.92 3.13 2.40
N TRP A 65 7.80 2.90 1.10
CA TRP A 65 8.76 2.09 0.39
C TRP A 65 9.98 2.94 0.02
N GLU A 66 11.16 2.58 0.50
CA GLU A 66 12.42 3.27 0.21
C GLU A 66 13.55 2.27 -0.08
N ASP A 67 14.18 2.43 -1.26
CA ASP A 67 15.35 1.66 -1.71
C ASP A 67 15.24 0.13 -1.49
N GLY A 68 14.04 -0.45 -1.65
CA GLY A 68 13.80 -1.91 -1.53
C GLY A 68 13.26 -2.37 -0.17
N TYR A 69 13.17 -1.48 0.81
CA TYR A 69 12.67 -1.78 2.15
C TYR A 69 11.39 -1.00 2.45
N THR A 70 10.52 -1.59 3.28
CA THR A 70 9.38 -0.88 3.86
C THR A 70 9.83 -0.22 5.15
N VAL A 71 9.89 1.11 5.15
CA VAL A 71 10.35 1.95 6.27
C VAL A 71 9.16 2.58 6.97
N ILE A 72 9.21 2.68 8.29
CA ILE A 72 8.21 3.40 9.09
C ILE A 72 8.46 4.90 8.93
N SER A 73 7.55 5.61 8.25
CA SER A 73 7.66 7.06 8.05
C SER A 73 7.17 7.85 9.26
N SER A 74 6.09 7.41 9.91
CA SER A 74 5.53 8.06 11.09
C SER A 74 4.61 7.11 11.85
N ILE A 75 4.55 7.26 13.17
CA ILE A 75 3.67 6.47 14.04
C ILE A 75 2.48 7.34 14.44
N ILE A 76 1.27 6.77 14.39
CA ILE A 76 0.04 7.48 14.74
C ILE A 76 -0.05 7.55 16.28
N PRO A 77 -0.11 8.74 16.89
CA PRO A 77 -0.23 8.87 18.34
C PRO A 77 -1.49 8.17 18.88
N GLY A 78 -1.33 7.30 19.88
CA GLY A 78 -2.43 6.53 20.46
C GLY A 78 -2.86 5.27 19.69
N GLY A 79 -2.27 5.01 18.51
CA GLY A 79 -2.41 3.77 17.75
C GLY A 79 -1.65 2.59 18.37
N ALA A 80 -1.84 1.38 17.82
CA ALA A 80 -1.27 0.15 18.37
C ALA A 80 0.27 0.20 18.47
N ALA A 81 0.96 0.62 17.41
CA ALA A 81 2.42 0.77 17.38
C ALA A 81 2.95 1.77 18.42
N ALA A 82 2.20 2.85 18.70
CA ALA A 82 2.58 3.81 19.74
C ALA A 82 2.39 3.26 21.17
N ARG A 83 1.41 2.37 21.37
CA ARG A 83 1.15 1.73 22.67
C ARG A 83 2.18 0.65 23.01
N GLU A 84 2.62 -0.09 21.99
CA GLU A 84 3.67 -1.10 22.15
C GLU A 84 5.04 -0.45 22.38
N GLY A 85 5.34 0.66 21.69
CA GLY A 85 6.54 1.47 21.91
C GLY A 85 7.86 0.84 21.46
N THR A 86 7.80 -0.34 20.84
CA THR A 86 8.95 -1.06 20.26
C THR A 86 9.38 -0.48 18.92
N LEU A 87 8.42 0.01 18.14
CA LEU A 87 8.65 0.57 16.80
C LEU A 87 9.02 2.05 16.89
N GLN A 88 10.03 2.45 16.13
CA GLN A 88 10.47 3.85 16.01
C GLN A 88 10.36 4.32 14.55
N PRO A 89 10.22 5.64 14.32
CA PRO A 89 10.38 6.21 12.98
C PRO A 89 11.74 5.84 12.41
N GLU A 90 11.80 5.59 11.09
CA GLU A 90 12.98 5.13 10.34
C GLU A 90 13.36 3.64 10.49
N ASP A 91 12.61 2.88 11.31
CA ASP A 91 12.79 1.43 11.36
C ASP A 91 12.42 0.76 10.04
N LYS A 92 13.17 -0.30 9.71
CA LYS A 92 13.00 -1.10 8.49
C LYS A 92 12.27 -2.40 8.82
N ILE A 93 11.14 -2.61 8.17
CA ILE A 93 10.38 -3.87 8.26
C ILE A 93 10.99 -4.85 7.27
N ILE A 94 11.60 -5.92 7.80
CA ILE A 94 12.27 -6.97 7.01
C ILE A 94 11.38 -8.19 6.77
N ALA A 95 10.41 -8.44 7.65
CA ALA A 95 9.50 -9.58 7.58
C ALA A 95 8.19 -9.23 8.30
N VAL A 96 7.11 -9.89 7.89
CA VAL A 96 5.80 -9.84 8.55
C VAL A 96 5.39 -11.28 8.80
N ALA A 97 4.82 -11.56 9.98
CA ALA A 97 4.24 -12.85 10.33
C ALA A 97 2.73 -12.69 10.52
N GLU A 98 1.95 -13.68 10.08
CA GLU A 98 0.51 -13.72 10.26
C GLU A 98 0.16 -14.73 11.36
N GLY A 99 -0.35 -14.25 12.51
CA GLY A 99 -0.82 -15.11 13.61
C GLY A 99 0.26 -15.70 14.54
N ASP A 100 -0.19 -16.45 15.57
CA ASP A 100 0.62 -17.02 16.66
C ASP A 100 1.40 -18.30 16.24
N GLY A 101 1.87 -18.33 15.00
CA GLY A 101 2.51 -19.51 14.43
C GLY A 101 2.92 -19.29 12.99
N GLY A 102 4.01 -18.54 12.78
CA GLY A 102 4.71 -18.52 11.50
C GLY A 102 5.44 -19.85 11.27
N THR A 103 4.81 -20.77 10.55
CA THR A 103 5.50 -21.80 9.75
C THR A 103 5.22 -21.55 8.28
#